data_AF-A0A2S6TN13-F1
#
_entry.id   AF-A0A2S6TN13-F1
#
_cell.length_a   1.000
_cell.length_b   1.000
_cell.length_c   1.000
_cell.angle_alpha   90.00
_cell.angle_beta   90.00
_cell.angle_gamma   90.00
#
_symmetry.space_group_name_H-M   'P 1'
#
loop_
_entity.id
_entity.type
_entity.pdbx_description
1 polymer ?
#
loop_
_entity_poly.entity_id
_entity_poly.type
_entity_poly.pdbx_seq_one_letter_code
_entity_poly.pdbx_strand_id
1 'polypeptide(L)'
;MKYLDKIGFYHYYRRGGKRWPLKGEPGSRGFLEDWRIAEAEYLGTTPFGVKESFNEIADRYLVSPEFNDLGAGTQKNYRVYIKQLRRDFGPSPIGDIKRKHIRAYRDGIAERKGAANQSVRVMMALMAWAIDADLIEINPAANIKELKGSEYLPWPDPLIERFFKEAPKELVWAFAVGLFSGQRKGDVLKAKWKDIEDGTIHFVQQKTGAEVWVPILPELETILKSIPRRSLHILTTKTGRVWTKSNFDSTFKRCLDDLGIGEYVFHGLRKNFLEMAAEAGGTNAEMKSWSGHTSNTMVDHYIKRADRKRLANAMKAKVLKSAK
;
A
#
# COMPACT_ATOMS: atom_id res chain seq x y z
N MET A 1 -15.40 -19.82 36.74
CA MET A 1 -14.26 -20.58 37.30
C MET A 1 -14.80 -21.52 38.35
N LYS A 2 -14.91 -22.82 38.05
CA LYS A 2 -15.43 -23.80 39.02
C LYS A 2 -14.27 -24.17 39.96
N TYR A 3 -14.23 -23.52 41.12
CA TYR A 3 -13.37 -23.75 42.28
C TYR A 3 -11.93 -23.19 42.19
N LEU A 4 -11.74 -22.01 42.80
CA LEU A 4 -10.44 -21.40 43.06
C LEU A 4 -10.27 -21.30 44.58
N ASP A 5 -9.24 -21.92 45.13
CA ASP A 5 -8.94 -21.84 46.57
C ASP A 5 -7.67 -21.02 46.78
N LYS A 6 -7.67 -20.20 47.84
CA LYS A 6 -6.47 -19.55 48.36
C LYS A 6 -6.04 -20.30 49.62
N ILE A 7 -4.84 -20.88 49.59
CA ILE A 7 -4.22 -21.52 50.77
C ILE A 7 -2.89 -20.82 51.01
N GLY A 8 -2.84 -19.95 52.01
CA GLY A 8 -1.71 -19.05 52.23
C GLY A 8 -1.54 -18.04 51.09
N PHE A 9 -0.32 -17.90 50.56
CA PHE A 9 0.03 -17.01 49.44
C PHE A 9 -0.17 -17.64 48.05
N TYR A 10 -0.70 -18.86 47.98
CA TYR A 10 -0.79 -19.61 46.73
C TYR A 10 -2.24 -19.81 46.30
N HIS A 11 -2.47 -19.62 45.01
CA HIS A 11 -3.73 -19.93 44.35
C HIS A 11 -3.70 -21.32 43.74
N TYR A 12 -4.82 -22.03 43.76
CA TYR A 12 -4.91 -23.36 43.18
C TYR A 12 -6.16 -23.50 42.31
N TYR A 13 -5.99 -24.19 41.17
CA TYR A 13 -7.09 -24.69 40.35
C TYR A 13 -7.41 -26.13 40.75
N ARG A 14 -8.70 -26.46 40.93
CA ARG A 14 -9.15 -27.81 41.25
C ARG A 14 -10.18 -28.31 40.26
N ARG A 15 -9.97 -29.52 39.74
CA ARG A 15 -10.95 -30.18 38.87
C ARG A 15 -10.75 -31.70 38.87
N GLY A 16 -11.87 -32.43 38.98
CA GLY A 16 -11.95 -33.89 39.10
C GLY A 16 -10.89 -34.52 40.02
N GLY A 17 -10.78 -34.01 41.25
CA GLY A 17 -9.90 -34.56 42.29
C GLY A 17 -8.43 -34.15 42.22
N LYS A 18 -7.97 -33.57 41.11
CA LYS A 18 -6.60 -33.03 40.96
C LYS A 18 -6.53 -31.54 41.35
N ARG A 19 -5.34 -31.10 41.75
CA ARG A 19 -5.03 -29.71 42.15
C ARG A 19 -3.74 -29.22 41.48
N TRP A 20 -3.79 -28.05 40.85
CA TRP A 20 -2.65 -27.38 40.22
C TRP A 20 -2.33 -26.05 40.90
N PRO A 21 -1.05 -25.77 41.22
CA PRO A 21 -0.65 -24.47 41.74
C PRO A 21 -0.66 -23.41 40.63
N LEU A 22 -1.13 -22.21 40.95
CA LEU A 22 -1.17 -21.05 40.07
C LEU A 22 -0.24 -19.96 40.62
N LYS A 23 0.69 -19.47 39.79
CA LYS A 23 1.66 -18.45 40.18
C LYS A 23 1.10 -17.03 40.03
N GLY A 24 1.24 -16.25 41.09
CA GLY A 24 0.85 -14.83 41.11
C GLY A 24 -0.64 -14.61 41.38
N GLU A 25 -1.05 -13.36 41.36
CA GLU A 25 -2.42 -12.95 41.68
C GLU A 25 -3.40 -13.32 40.56
N PRO A 26 -4.70 -13.54 40.89
CA PRO A 26 -5.73 -13.82 39.91
C PRO A 26 -5.78 -12.75 38.81
N GLY A 27 -5.68 -13.19 37.55
CA GLY A 27 -5.66 -12.30 36.38
C GLY A 27 -4.26 -11.84 35.95
N SER A 28 -3.20 -12.14 36.71
CA SER A 28 -1.82 -11.93 36.26
C SER A 28 -1.45 -12.91 35.13
N ARG A 29 -0.41 -12.58 34.35
CA ARG A 29 0.06 -13.40 33.23
C ARG A 29 0.44 -14.82 33.68
N GLY A 30 1.18 -14.94 34.79
CA GLY A 30 1.58 -16.24 35.34
C GLY A 30 0.39 -17.08 35.79
N PHE A 31 -0.61 -16.44 36.41
CA PHE A 31 -1.80 -17.11 36.90
C PHE A 31 -2.65 -17.66 35.74
N LEU A 32 -2.83 -16.87 34.69
CA LEU A 32 -3.60 -17.27 33.52
C LEU A 32 -2.90 -18.38 32.71
N GLU A 33 -1.56 -18.38 32.67
CA GLU A 33 -0.77 -19.42 32.03
C GLU A 33 -0.89 -20.76 32.76
N ASP A 34 -0.62 -20.77 34.07
CA ASP A 34 -0.71 -21.98 34.88
C ASP A 34 -2.14 -22.53 34.90
N TRP A 35 -3.15 -21.65 34.90
CA TRP A 35 -4.55 -22.06 34.86
C TRP A 35 -4.92 -22.77 33.54
N ARG A 36 -4.41 -22.28 32.41
CA ARG A 36 -4.63 -22.89 31.10
C ARG A 36 -3.96 -24.26 30.98
N ILE A 37 -2.73 -24.38 31.48
CA ILE A 37 -2.00 -25.66 31.53
C ILE A 37 -2.79 -26.68 32.34
N ALA A 38 -3.28 -26.27 33.52
CA ALA A 38 -4.05 -27.12 34.41
C ALA A 38 -5.40 -27.57 33.82
N GLU A 39 -6.11 -26.67 33.14
CA GLU A 39 -7.38 -27.00 32.47
C GLU A 39 -7.18 -27.95 31.27
N ALA A 40 -6.11 -27.78 30.51
CA ALA A 40 -5.76 -28.67 29.41
C ALA A 40 -5.39 -30.08 29.89
N GLU A 41 -4.57 -30.19 30.94
CA GLU A 41 -4.21 -31.49 31.53
C GLU A 41 -5.46 -32.25 32.02
N TYR A 42 -6.40 -31.57 32.66
CA TYR A 42 -7.61 -32.20 33.17
C TYR A 42 -8.51 -32.77 32.07
N LEU A 43 -8.67 -32.05 30.96
CA LEU A 43 -9.58 -32.42 29.89
C LEU A 43 -9.05 -33.57 29.01
N GLY A 44 -7.83 -34.07 29.27
CA GLY A 44 -7.19 -35.07 28.42
C GLY A 44 -6.91 -34.55 27.00
N THR A 45 -7.06 -33.24 26.81
CA THR A 45 -6.75 -32.55 25.57
C THR A 45 -5.30 -32.10 25.69
N THR A 46 -4.43 -32.48 24.75
CA THR A 46 -3.33 -31.56 24.40
C THR A 46 -3.94 -30.17 24.22
N PRO A 47 -3.30 -29.08 24.69
CA PRO A 47 -3.79 -27.75 24.34
C PRO A 47 -3.77 -27.63 22.82
N PHE A 48 -4.89 -27.93 22.18
CA PHE A 48 -5.14 -27.63 20.78
C PHE A 48 -5.56 -26.15 20.76
N GLY A 49 -5.00 -25.27 19.93
CA GLY A 49 -4.27 -25.52 18.70
C GLY A 49 -3.03 -24.63 18.54
N VAL A 50 -2.01 -25.21 17.91
CA VAL A 50 -0.71 -24.64 17.51
C VAL A 50 0.11 -24.05 18.66
N LYS A 51 1.17 -24.77 19.03
CA LYS A 51 2.22 -24.27 19.94
C LYS A 51 3.05 -23.15 19.33
N GLU A 52 3.07 -23.05 18.01
CA GLU A 52 3.86 -22.05 17.33
C GLU A 52 3.29 -20.65 17.57
N SER A 53 4.17 -19.82 18.11
CA SER A 53 3.98 -18.41 18.30
C SER A 53 3.94 -17.67 16.96
N PHE A 54 3.39 -16.46 16.96
CA PHE A 54 3.47 -15.56 15.81
C PHE A 54 4.90 -15.40 15.28
N ASN A 55 5.90 -15.38 16.17
CA ASN A 55 7.30 -15.31 15.78
C ASN A 55 7.72 -16.50 14.91
N GLU A 56 7.45 -17.71 15.36
CA GLU A 56 7.82 -18.94 14.64
C GLU A 56 7.12 -19.01 13.27
N ILE A 57 5.83 -18.65 13.21
CA ILE A 57 5.08 -18.58 11.93
C ILE A 57 5.65 -17.53 11.00
N ALA A 58 5.98 -16.35 11.54
CA ALA A 58 6.58 -15.29 10.75
C ALA A 58 7.99 -15.66 10.26
N ASP A 59 8.77 -16.45 10.99
CA ASP A 59 10.09 -16.92 10.56
C ASP A 59 9.95 -17.93 9.40
N ARG A 60 9.03 -18.89 9.53
CA ARG A 60 8.73 -19.86 8.46
C ARG A 60 8.20 -19.19 7.19
N TYR A 61 7.26 -18.26 7.33
CA TYR A 61 6.71 -17.51 6.20
C TYR A 61 7.78 -16.70 5.46
N LEU A 62 8.68 -16.04 6.19
CA LEU A 62 9.71 -15.19 5.58
C LEU A 62 10.76 -15.95 4.73
N VAL A 63 10.82 -17.27 4.87
CA VAL A 63 11.69 -18.15 4.06
C VAL A 63 10.88 -19.05 3.11
N SER A 64 9.56 -18.93 3.08
CA SER A 64 8.69 -19.80 2.31
C SER A 64 8.75 -19.50 0.80
N PRO A 65 8.45 -20.48 -0.07
CA PRO A 65 8.32 -20.25 -1.52
C PRO A 65 7.31 -19.15 -1.84
N GLU A 66 6.16 -19.12 -1.15
CA GLU A 66 5.09 -18.14 -1.38
C GLU A 66 5.56 -16.71 -1.12
N PHE A 67 6.38 -16.51 -0.09
CA PHE A 67 6.96 -15.21 0.20
C PHE A 67 8.07 -14.82 -0.79
N ASN A 68 8.87 -15.81 -1.21
CA ASN A 68 9.95 -15.60 -2.19
C ASN A 68 9.43 -15.29 -3.59
N ASP A 69 8.24 -15.78 -3.96
CA ASP A 69 7.56 -15.47 -5.22
C ASP A 69 7.00 -14.03 -5.26
N LEU A 70 6.81 -13.39 -4.09
CA LEU A 70 6.39 -11.99 -4.04
C LEU A 70 7.47 -11.06 -4.64
N GLY A 71 7.02 -10.04 -5.36
CA GLY A 71 7.92 -9.01 -5.89
C GLY A 71 8.76 -8.33 -4.79
N ALA A 72 10.02 -8.00 -5.09
CA ALA A 72 11.00 -7.49 -4.12
C ALA A 72 10.51 -6.30 -3.27
N GLY A 73 9.70 -5.41 -3.85
CA GLY A 73 9.08 -4.30 -3.13
C GLY A 73 8.05 -4.75 -2.09
N THR A 74 7.23 -5.74 -2.42
CA THR A 74 6.25 -6.37 -1.52
C THR A 74 6.97 -7.10 -0.40
N GLN A 75 7.97 -7.90 -0.75
CA GLN A 75 8.87 -8.58 0.16
C GLN A 75 9.52 -7.63 1.20
N LYS A 76 10.05 -6.48 0.76
CA LYS A 76 10.60 -5.46 1.66
C LYS A 76 9.52 -4.87 2.57
N ASN A 77 8.35 -4.58 2.01
CA ASN A 77 7.22 -4.04 2.76
C ASN A 77 6.74 -5.01 3.85
N TYR A 78 6.54 -6.27 3.50
CA TYR A 78 6.09 -7.32 4.42
C TYR A 78 7.06 -7.50 5.58
N ARG A 79 8.38 -7.54 5.33
CA ARG A 79 9.40 -7.59 6.41
C ARG A 79 9.26 -6.45 7.41
N VAL A 80 8.98 -5.22 6.94
CA VAL A 80 8.79 -4.05 7.81
C VAL A 80 7.57 -4.24 8.71
N TYR A 81 6.44 -4.66 8.16
CA TYR A 81 5.20 -4.80 8.92
C TYR A 81 5.18 -6.06 9.80
N ILE A 82 5.79 -7.16 9.38
CA ILE A 82 6.01 -8.34 10.23
C ILE A 82 6.85 -7.94 11.44
N LYS A 83 7.94 -7.19 11.26
CA LYS A 83 8.75 -6.68 12.37
C LYS A 83 7.94 -5.82 13.36
N GLN A 84 6.98 -5.04 12.86
CA GLN A 84 6.09 -4.26 13.73
C GLN A 84 5.11 -5.16 14.48
N LEU A 85 4.42 -6.07 13.77
CA LEU A 85 3.45 -7.00 14.35
C LEU A 85 4.08 -7.91 15.41
N ARG A 86 5.35 -8.32 15.25
CA ARG A 86 6.09 -9.11 16.25
C ARG A 86 6.18 -8.42 17.61
N ARG A 87 6.13 -7.09 17.68
CA ARG A 87 6.19 -6.37 18.96
C ARG A 87 4.97 -6.62 19.83
N ASP A 88 3.80 -6.75 19.19
CA ASP A 88 2.52 -6.89 19.88
C ASP A 88 2.00 -8.34 19.90
N PHE A 89 2.32 -9.13 18.87
CA PHE A 89 1.84 -10.49 18.71
C PHE A 89 2.91 -11.57 18.90
N GLY A 90 4.20 -11.21 18.90
CA GLY A 90 5.34 -12.13 18.76
C GLY A 90 5.25 -13.45 19.54
N PRO A 91 5.14 -13.42 20.88
CA PRO A 91 5.11 -14.63 21.70
C PRO A 91 3.72 -15.28 21.78
N SER A 92 2.68 -14.66 21.21
CA SER A 92 1.31 -15.19 21.29
C SER A 92 1.18 -16.43 20.40
N PRO A 93 0.60 -17.54 20.90
CA PRO A 93 0.22 -18.67 20.08
C PRO A 93 -0.67 -18.22 18.92
N ILE A 94 -0.42 -18.70 17.71
CA ILE A 94 -1.15 -18.23 16.51
C ILE A 94 -2.66 -18.51 16.62
N GLY A 95 -3.05 -19.63 17.25
CA GLY A 95 -4.45 -20.00 17.51
C GLY A 95 -5.19 -19.07 18.49
N ASP A 96 -4.45 -18.32 19.32
CA ASP A 96 -5.02 -17.36 20.28
C ASP A 96 -5.24 -15.96 19.66
N ILE A 97 -4.68 -15.71 18.47
CA ILE A 97 -4.83 -14.42 17.79
C ILE A 97 -6.21 -14.35 17.15
N LYS A 98 -7.13 -13.67 17.83
CA LYS A 98 -8.51 -13.49 17.37
C LYS A 98 -8.67 -12.17 16.61
N ARG A 99 -9.72 -12.11 15.77
CA ARG A 99 -10.15 -10.90 15.04
C ARG A 99 -10.17 -9.63 15.90
N LYS A 100 -10.64 -9.75 17.15
CA LYS A 100 -10.70 -8.62 18.10
C LYS A 100 -9.32 -8.04 18.43
N HIS A 101 -8.26 -8.85 18.50
CA HIS A 101 -6.90 -8.40 18.78
C HIS A 101 -6.32 -7.64 17.59
N ILE A 102 -6.54 -8.15 16.38
CA ILE A 102 -6.07 -7.51 15.13
C ILE A 102 -6.81 -6.19 14.90
N ARG A 103 -8.12 -6.14 15.20
CA ARG A 103 -8.89 -4.90 15.18
C ARG A 103 -8.38 -3.88 16.20
N ALA A 104 -8.14 -4.31 17.44
CA ALA A 104 -7.58 -3.44 18.47
C ALA A 104 -6.21 -2.86 18.06
N TYR A 105 -5.34 -3.70 17.48
CA TYR A 105 -4.07 -3.25 16.91
C TYR A 105 -4.26 -2.20 15.81
N ARG A 106 -5.11 -2.48 14.80
CA ARG A 106 -5.41 -1.55 13.71
C ARG A 106 -5.92 -0.20 14.23
N ASP A 107 -6.85 -0.25 15.18
CA ASP A 107 -7.50 0.93 15.75
C ASP A 107 -6.51 1.74 16.61
N GLY A 108 -5.59 1.06 17.31
CA GLY A 108 -4.51 1.70 18.07
C GLY A 108 -3.48 2.45 17.22
N ILE A 109 -3.38 2.15 15.92
CA ILE A 109 -2.51 2.89 14.97
C ILE A 109 -3.30 3.63 13.88
N ALA A 110 -4.59 3.91 14.13
CA ALA A 110 -5.51 4.47 13.14
C ALA A 110 -5.14 5.86 12.64
N GLU A 111 -4.38 6.66 13.41
CA GLU A 111 -3.83 7.94 12.93
C GLU A 111 -2.99 7.76 11.67
N ARG A 112 -2.26 6.64 11.59
CA ARG A 112 -1.47 6.24 10.41
C ARG A 112 -2.26 5.21 9.59
N LYS A 113 -3.43 5.61 9.08
CA LYS A 113 -4.38 4.74 8.35
C LYS A 113 -3.74 3.80 7.32
N GLY A 114 -2.79 4.31 6.52
CA GLY A 114 -2.06 3.50 5.54
C GLY A 114 -1.26 2.35 6.18
N ALA A 115 -0.55 2.64 7.28
CA ALA A 115 0.17 1.63 8.04
C ALA A 115 -0.76 0.65 8.76
N ALA A 116 -1.89 1.15 9.28
CA ALA A 116 -2.94 0.32 9.89
C ALA A 116 -3.48 -0.72 8.89
N ASN A 117 -3.91 -0.27 7.71
CA ASN A 117 -4.42 -1.15 6.66
C ASN A 117 -3.34 -2.12 6.18
N GLN A 118 -2.11 -1.64 5.98
CA GLN A 118 -1.04 -2.51 5.51
C GLN A 118 -0.66 -3.58 6.52
N SER A 119 -0.69 -3.27 7.82
CA SER A 119 -0.47 -4.26 8.88
C SER A 119 -1.55 -5.34 8.87
N VAL A 120 -2.83 -4.96 8.68
CA VAL A 120 -3.92 -5.93 8.54
C VAL A 120 -3.75 -6.80 7.30
N ARG A 121 -3.34 -6.24 6.15
CA ARG A 121 -3.06 -7.03 4.93
C ARG A 121 -1.93 -8.03 5.12
N VAL A 122 -0.85 -7.62 5.81
CA VAL A 122 0.29 -8.49 6.10
C VAL A 122 -0.09 -9.58 7.09
N MET A 123 -0.85 -9.25 8.14
CA MET A 123 -1.44 -10.22 9.05
C MET A 123 -2.33 -11.22 8.29
N MET A 124 -3.18 -10.73 7.37
CA MET A 124 -4.04 -11.58 6.56
C MET A 124 -3.27 -12.53 5.65
N ALA A 125 -2.18 -12.07 5.01
CA ALA A 125 -1.33 -12.92 4.19
C ALA A 125 -0.60 -13.99 5.03
N LEU A 126 -0.04 -13.60 6.18
CA LEU A 126 0.64 -14.52 7.09
C LEU A 126 -0.32 -15.59 7.65
N MET A 127 -1.53 -15.17 8.03
CA MET A 127 -2.56 -16.09 8.54
C MET A 127 -3.14 -16.98 7.44
N ALA A 128 -3.20 -16.51 6.19
CA ALA A 128 -3.58 -17.36 5.06
C ALA A 128 -2.54 -18.46 4.83
N TRP A 129 -1.25 -18.09 4.84
CA TRP A 129 -0.17 -19.08 4.78
C TRP A 129 -0.21 -20.08 5.96
N ALA A 130 -0.58 -19.63 7.15
CA ALA A 130 -0.76 -20.51 8.31
C ALA A 130 -1.94 -21.49 8.15
N ILE A 131 -2.97 -21.15 7.37
CA ILE A 131 -4.01 -22.11 6.97
C ILE A 131 -3.43 -23.16 6.04
N ASP A 132 -2.71 -22.73 5.00
CA ASP A 132 -2.13 -23.64 4.01
C ASP A 132 -1.09 -24.59 4.64
N ALA A 133 -0.50 -24.20 5.76
CA ALA A 133 0.40 -25.01 6.58
C ALA A 133 -0.31 -25.89 7.64
N ASP A 134 -1.65 -26.00 7.60
CA ASP A 134 -2.49 -26.75 8.53
C ASP A 134 -2.31 -26.37 10.02
N LEU A 135 -1.99 -25.10 10.28
CA LEU A 135 -1.82 -24.59 11.64
C LEU A 135 -3.14 -24.06 12.18
N ILE A 136 -3.85 -23.25 11.39
CA ILE A 136 -5.14 -22.68 11.81
C ILE A 136 -6.20 -22.99 10.78
N GLU A 137 -7.45 -23.11 11.21
CA GLU A 137 -8.58 -23.40 10.31
C GLU A 137 -9.20 -22.14 9.69
N ILE A 138 -9.09 -21.01 10.39
CA ILE A 138 -9.78 -19.76 10.03
C ILE A 138 -8.80 -18.59 10.10
N ASN A 139 -8.81 -17.72 9.09
CA ASN A 139 -7.99 -16.53 9.06
C ASN A 139 -8.64 -15.43 9.93
N PRO A 140 -8.08 -15.09 11.10
CA PRO A 140 -8.68 -14.10 12.01
C PRO A 140 -8.61 -12.66 11.45
N ALA A 141 -7.76 -12.40 10.45
CA ALA A 141 -7.62 -11.11 9.79
C ALA A 141 -8.52 -10.95 8.55
N ALA A 142 -9.11 -12.04 8.05
CA ALA A 142 -10.02 -11.97 6.90
C ALA A 142 -11.18 -11.03 7.17
N ASN A 143 -11.65 -10.29 6.15
CA ASN A 143 -12.80 -9.39 6.25
C ASN A 143 -12.68 -8.25 7.28
N ILE A 144 -11.49 -7.92 7.81
CA ILE A 144 -11.33 -6.70 8.62
C ILE A 144 -11.39 -5.49 7.68
N LYS A 145 -12.43 -4.66 7.84
CA LYS A 145 -12.66 -3.48 6.98
C LYS A 145 -11.46 -2.52 7.04
N GLU A 146 -11.00 -2.07 5.89
CA GLU A 146 -9.93 -1.07 5.83
C GLU A 146 -10.42 0.31 6.30
N LEU A 147 -9.53 1.06 6.94
CA LEU A 147 -9.75 2.47 7.24
C LEU A 147 -9.68 3.28 5.93
N LYS A 148 -10.60 4.23 5.74
CA LYS A 148 -10.60 5.08 4.54
C LYS A 148 -9.35 5.97 4.53
N GLY A 149 -8.41 5.64 3.64
CA GLY A 149 -7.16 6.38 3.45
C GLY A 149 -7.36 7.75 2.80
N SER A 150 -6.29 8.55 2.78
CA SER A 150 -6.20 9.74 1.94
C SER A 150 -5.94 9.34 0.49
N GLU A 151 -6.48 10.11 -0.44
CA GLU A 151 -6.15 9.98 -1.86
C GLU A 151 -5.14 11.05 -2.26
N TYR A 152 -4.29 10.73 -3.23
CA TYR A 152 -3.43 11.73 -3.85
C TYR A 152 -4.26 12.73 -4.65
N LEU A 153 -3.95 14.01 -4.51
CA LEU A 153 -4.62 15.09 -5.25
C LEU A 153 -4.03 15.22 -6.67
N PRO A 154 -4.85 15.47 -7.70
CA PRO A 154 -4.34 16.02 -8.95
C PRO A 154 -3.78 17.43 -8.69
N TRP A 155 -2.76 17.81 -9.46
CA TRP A 155 -2.14 19.12 -9.37
C TRP A 155 -3.01 20.18 -10.06
N PRO A 156 -3.30 21.32 -9.45
CA PRO A 156 -3.93 22.45 -10.12
C PRO A 156 -3.01 23.04 -11.20
N ASP A 157 -3.59 23.50 -12.31
CA ASP A 157 -2.84 24.09 -13.42
C ASP A 157 -1.89 25.23 -13.00
N PRO A 158 -2.29 26.18 -12.12
CA PRO A 158 -1.36 27.22 -11.66
C PRO A 158 -0.13 26.67 -10.92
N LEU A 159 -0.27 25.53 -10.22
CA LEU A 159 0.86 24.89 -9.53
C LEU A 159 1.72 24.08 -10.48
N ILE A 160 1.13 23.51 -11.54
CA ILE A 160 1.87 22.88 -12.64
C ILE A 160 2.76 23.92 -13.32
N GLU A 161 2.18 25.05 -13.74
CA GLU A 161 2.90 26.16 -14.37
C GLU A 161 4.02 26.69 -13.47
N ARG A 162 3.71 26.89 -12.18
CA ARG A 162 4.69 27.33 -11.19
C ARG A 162 5.84 26.33 -11.05
N PHE A 163 5.54 25.03 -10.99
CA PHE A 163 6.57 23.99 -10.91
C PHE A 163 7.48 24.00 -12.14
N PHE A 164 6.92 24.13 -13.35
CA PHE A 164 7.71 24.26 -14.59
C PHE A 164 8.65 25.48 -14.59
N LYS A 165 8.23 26.57 -13.95
CA LYS A 165 8.99 27.83 -13.90
C LYS A 165 10.07 27.86 -12.81
N GLU A 166 9.75 27.37 -11.61
CA GLU A 166 10.56 27.59 -10.40
C GLU A 166 11.38 26.36 -9.98
N ALA A 167 10.99 25.14 -10.37
CA ALA A 167 11.66 23.93 -9.90
C ALA A 167 13.00 23.67 -10.64
N PRO A 168 13.94 22.94 -10.00
CA PRO A 168 15.17 22.50 -10.67
C PRO A 168 14.88 21.70 -11.95
N LYS A 169 15.68 21.94 -13.00
CA LYS A 169 15.50 21.34 -14.33
C LYS A 169 15.35 19.82 -14.30
N GLU A 170 16.15 19.13 -13.51
CA GLU A 170 16.09 17.66 -13.40
C GLU A 170 14.75 17.14 -12.85
N LEU A 171 14.12 17.90 -11.95
CA LEU A 171 12.79 17.57 -11.44
C LEU A 171 11.70 17.96 -12.45
N VAL A 172 11.87 19.09 -13.15
CA VAL A 172 10.97 19.51 -14.23
C VAL A 172 10.91 18.45 -15.35
N TRP A 173 12.05 17.89 -15.76
CA TRP A 173 12.08 16.81 -16.74
C TRP A 173 11.29 15.58 -16.27
N ALA A 174 11.50 15.15 -15.02
CA ALA A 174 10.78 14.02 -14.47
C ALA A 174 9.28 14.31 -14.35
N PHE A 175 8.92 15.53 -13.94
CA PHE A 175 7.54 15.99 -13.81
C PHE A 175 6.84 15.98 -15.18
N ALA A 176 7.48 16.51 -16.22
CA ALA A 176 6.95 16.53 -17.58
C ALA A 176 6.70 15.12 -18.11
N VAL A 177 7.70 14.23 -18.01
CA VAL A 177 7.54 12.83 -18.44
C VAL A 177 6.41 12.19 -17.66
N GLY A 178 6.32 12.39 -16.34
CA GLY A 178 5.24 11.84 -15.52
C GLY A 178 3.83 12.37 -15.88
N LEU A 179 3.72 13.66 -16.13
CA LEU A 179 2.46 14.34 -16.48
C LEU A 179 1.96 13.90 -17.86
N PHE A 180 2.79 14.01 -18.89
CA PHE A 180 2.36 13.76 -20.27
C PHE A 180 2.28 12.28 -20.62
N SER A 181 3.09 11.42 -19.97
CA SER A 181 2.99 9.97 -20.19
C SER A 181 1.90 9.30 -19.35
N GLY A 182 1.48 9.94 -18.26
CA GLY A 182 0.59 9.36 -17.26
C GLY A 182 1.17 8.14 -16.53
N GLN A 183 2.46 7.79 -16.71
CA GLN A 183 3.05 6.57 -16.17
C GLN A 183 3.39 6.67 -14.68
N ARG A 184 3.61 5.52 -14.02
CA ARG A 184 4.00 5.52 -12.59
C ARG A 184 5.43 6.03 -12.46
N LYS A 185 5.70 6.80 -11.41
CA LYS A 185 7.05 7.30 -11.05
C LYS A 185 8.17 6.27 -11.23
N GLY A 186 7.96 5.04 -10.77
CA GLY A 186 8.99 4.00 -10.87
C GLY A 186 9.36 3.63 -12.31
N ASP A 187 8.37 3.63 -13.20
CA ASP A 187 8.53 3.36 -14.64
C ASP A 187 9.15 4.59 -15.32
N VAL A 188 8.64 5.79 -15.03
CA VAL A 188 9.15 7.08 -15.51
C VAL A 188 10.64 7.24 -15.23
N LEU A 189 11.08 7.03 -13.98
CA LEU A 189 12.48 7.19 -13.59
C LEU A 189 13.42 6.13 -14.20
N LYS A 190 12.86 5.04 -14.76
CA LYS A 190 13.62 3.96 -15.39
C LYS A 190 13.64 4.01 -16.91
N ALA A 191 12.84 4.89 -17.51
CA ALA A 191 12.79 5.06 -18.96
C ALA A 191 14.17 5.43 -19.53
N LYS A 192 14.54 4.77 -20.63
CA LYS A 192 15.82 4.91 -21.31
C LYS A 192 15.63 5.54 -22.68
N TRP A 193 16.70 6.14 -23.19
CA TRP A 193 16.69 6.75 -24.52
C TRP A 193 16.36 5.76 -25.62
N LYS A 194 16.79 4.50 -25.47
CA LYS A 194 16.49 3.41 -26.41
C LYS A 194 15.01 2.98 -26.42
N ASP A 195 14.25 3.36 -25.40
CA ASP A 195 12.82 3.04 -25.31
C ASP A 195 11.98 4.05 -26.12
N ILE A 196 12.63 5.04 -26.74
CA ILE A 196 12.01 6.01 -27.64
C ILE A 196 12.20 5.56 -29.08
N GLU A 197 11.09 5.27 -29.76
CA GLU A 197 11.06 4.84 -31.16
C GLU A 197 9.73 5.28 -31.80
N ASP A 198 9.78 5.68 -33.08
CA ASP A 198 8.62 6.06 -33.89
C ASP A 198 7.65 7.07 -33.22
N GLY A 199 8.22 8.07 -32.54
CA GLY A 199 7.43 9.10 -31.86
C GLY A 199 6.71 8.63 -30.60
N THR A 200 7.08 7.46 -30.06
CA THR A 200 6.52 6.91 -28.82
C THR A 200 7.60 6.63 -27.78
N ILE A 201 7.20 6.53 -26.51
CA ILE A 201 8.01 5.96 -25.43
C ILE A 201 7.38 4.62 -25.04
N HIS A 202 8.13 3.53 -25.18
CA HIS A 202 7.72 2.20 -24.73
C HIS A 202 7.98 2.04 -23.23
N PHE A 203 6.98 1.59 -22.49
CA PHE A 203 7.09 1.28 -21.07
C PHE A 203 6.68 -0.15 -20.79
N VAL A 204 7.53 -0.89 -20.07
CA VAL A 204 7.17 -2.14 -19.40
C VAL A 204 6.95 -1.86 -17.92
N GLN A 205 5.68 -1.83 -17.49
CA GLN A 205 5.32 -1.39 -16.15
C GLN A 205 5.79 -2.39 -15.09
N GLN A 206 6.63 -1.94 -14.15
CA GLN A 206 7.23 -2.83 -13.15
C GLN A 206 6.22 -3.51 -12.23
N LYS A 207 5.08 -2.85 -11.98
CA LYS A 207 4.07 -3.33 -11.03
C LYS A 207 3.17 -4.41 -11.62
N THR A 208 2.89 -4.33 -12.91
CA THR A 208 1.83 -5.11 -13.58
C THR A 208 2.35 -5.95 -14.75
N GLY A 209 3.56 -5.70 -15.24
CA GLY A 209 4.09 -6.30 -16.46
C GLY A 209 3.46 -5.76 -17.75
N ALA A 210 2.53 -4.81 -17.66
CA ALA A 210 1.83 -4.27 -18.83
C ALA A 210 2.80 -3.48 -19.71
N GLU A 211 2.72 -3.73 -21.02
CA GLU A 211 3.45 -3.00 -22.05
C GLU A 211 2.54 -1.92 -22.64
N VAL A 212 3.06 -0.70 -22.75
CA VAL A 212 2.36 0.44 -23.34
C VAL A 212 3.30 1.26 -24.22
N TRP A 213 2.77 1.74 -25.35
CA TRP A 213 3.45 2.66 -26.24
C TRP A 213 2.76 4.01 -26.10
N VAL A 214 3.50 4.98 -25.57
CA VAL A 214 2.98 6.31 -25.23
C VAL A 214 3.43 7.30 -26.29
N PRO A 215 2.53 7.80 -27.16
CA PRO A 215 2.86 8.87 -28.10
C PRO A 215 3.45 10.10 -27.38
N ILE A 216 4.52 10.64 -27.97
CA ILE A 216 5.20 11.83 -27.46
C ILE A 216 4.41 13.07 -27.92
N LEU A 217 3.79 13.75 -26.96
CA LEU A 217 3.12 15.03 -27.21
C LEU A 217 4.14 16.13 -27.54
N PRO A 218 3.78 17.16 -28.34
CA PRO A 218 4.70 18.22 -28.74
C PRO A 218 5.42 18.93 -27.57
N GLU A 219 4.70 19.15 -26.46
CA GLU A 219 5.23 19.74 -25.23
C GLU A 219 6.29 18.83 -24.59
N LEU A 220 6.01 17.52 -24.56
CA LEU A 220 6.97 16.53 -24.05
C LEU A 220 8.18 16.41 -24.98
N GLU A 221 7.99 16.47 -26.29
CA GLU A 221 9.08 16.40 -27.27
C GLU A 221 10.09 17.55 -27.07
N THR A 222 9.57 18.76 -26.89
CA THR A 222 10.38 19.96 -26.62
C THR A 222 11.22 19.78 -25.36
N ILE A 223 10.63 19.22 -24.31
CA ILE A 223 11.33 18.96 -23.05
C ILE A 223 12.38 17.86 -23.22
N LEU A 224 12.04 16.74 -23.87
CA LEU A 224 12.97 15.63 -24.13
C LEU A 224 14.21 16.10 -24.91
N LYS A 225 14.04 16.97 -25.91
CA LYS A 225 15.14 17.58 -26.68
C LYS A 225 16.06 18.45 -25.81
N SER A 226 15.55 19.01 -24.70
CA SER A 226 16.33 19.83 -23.78
C SER A 226 17.18 19.02 -22.78
N ILE A 227 16.93 17.71 -22.63
CA ILE A 227 17.60 16.87 -21.63
C ILE A 227 18.99 16.45 -22.16
N PRO A 228 20.09 16.78 -21.45
CA PRO A 228 21.42 16.31 -21.82
C PRO A 228 21.53 14.79 -21.66
N ARG A 229 22.00 14.10 -22.71
CA ARG A 229 22.20 12.65 -22.71
C ARG A 229 23.44 12.24 -21.92
N ARG A 230 23.32 12.23 -20.59
CA ARG A 230 24.40 11.90 -19.64
C ARG A 230 24.47 10.42 -19.25
N SER A 231 23.43 9.65 -19.57
CA SER A 231 23.27 8.24 -19.20
C SER A 231 22.38 7.54 -20.22
N LEU A 232 22.28 6.21 -20.13
CA LEU A 232 21.27 5.42 -20.84
C LEU A 232 19.85 5.83 -20.43
N HIS A 233 19.66 6.27 -19.17
CA HIS A 233 18.37 6.72 -18.66
C HIS A 233 18.07 8.15 -19.14
N ILE A 234 16.80 8.41 -19.46
CA ILE A 234 16.33 9.76 -19.82
C ILE A 234 16.51 10.69 -18.63
N LEU A 235 16.06 10.26 -17.45
CA LEU A 235 16.03 11.08 -16.24
C LEU A 235 17.23 10.79 -15.34
N THR A 236 18.06 11.81 -15.13
CA THR A 236 19.25 11.73 -14.28
C THR A 236 19.31 12.89 -13.30
N THR A 237 20.14 12.78 -12.27
CA THR A 237 20.51 13.92 -11.43
C THR A 237 21.38 14.92 -12.20
N LYS A 238 21.65 16.07 -11.61
CA LYS A 238 22.55 17.08 -12.17
C LYS A 238 23.94 16.52 -12.52
N THR A 239 24.41 15.53 -11.76
CA THR A 239 25.70 14.85 -11.94
C THR A 239 25.63 13.65 -12.90
N GLY A 240 24.50 13.41 -13.56
CA GLY A 240 24.32 12.30 -14.50
C GLY A 240 24.04 10.93 -13.84
N ARG A 241 23.86 10.88 -12.51
CA ARG A 241 23.52 9.64 -11.81
C ARG A 241 22.04 9.28 -12.03
N VAL A 242 21.74 7.98 -12.09
CA VAL A 242 20.36 7.50 -12.19
C VAL A 242 19.62 7.77 -10.89
N TRP A 243 18.36 8.21 -10.98
CA TRP A 243 17.52 8.41 -9.82
C TRP A 243 17.20 7.08 -9.13
N THR A 244 17.55 6.97 -7.86
CA THR A 244 16.91 5.96 -6.99
C THR A 244 15.58 6.49 -6.51
N LYS A 245 14.62 5.60 -6.22
CA LYS A 245 13.31 5.98 -5.70
C LYS A 245 13.43 6.86 -4.44
N SER A 246 14.29 6.47 -3.50
CA SER A 246 14.48 7.19 -2.24
C SER A 246 15.08 8.59 -2.46
N ASN A 247 16.10 8.69 -3.31
CA ASN A 247 16.74 9.97 -3.59
C ASN A 247 15.75 10.93 -4.27
N PHE A 248 15.03 10.44 -5.30
CA PHE A 248 14.02 11.24 -5.98
C PHE A 248 12.92 11.67 -5.03
N ASP A 249 12.37 10.77 -4.20
CA ASP A 249 11.29 11.09 -3.26
C ASP A 249 11.71 12.17 -2.26
N SER A 250 12.90 12.05 -1.67
CA SER A 250 13.41 13.05 -0.73
C SER A 250 13.70 14.40 -1.39
N THR A 251 14.25 14.40 -2.61
CA THR A 251 14.61 15.62 -3.35
C THR A 251 13.37 16.33 -3.88
N PHE A 252 12.42 15.58 -4.44
CA PHE A 252 11.14 16.11 -4.91
C PHE A 252 10.35 16.69 -3.74
N LYS A 253 10.21 15.96 -2.62
CA LYS A 253 9.50 16.45 -1.43
C LYS A 253 10.10 17.76 -0.90
N ARG A 254 11.43 17.84 -0.76
CA ARG A 254 12.11 19.08 -0.36
C ARG A 254 11.78 20.24 -1.31
N CYS A 255 11.86 20.01 -2.62
CA CYS A 255 11.49 21.01 -3.61
C CYS A 255 10.03 21.48 -3.46
N LEU A 256 9.10 20.58 -3.15
CA LEU A 256 7.69 20.97 -2.91
C LEU A 256 7.53 21.79 -1.64
N ASP A 257 8.27 21.45 -0.59
CA ASP A 257 8.26 22.19 0.66
C ASP A 257 8.84 23.60 0.48
N ASP A 258 9.94 23.73 -0.26
CA ASP A 258 10.56 25.02 -0.60
C ASP A 258 9.62 25.91 -1.44
N LEU A 259 8.78 25.30 -2.30
CA LEU A 259 7.77 25.98 -3.10
C LEU A 259 6.45 26.25 -2.34
N GLY A 260 6.29 25.73 -1.12
CA GLY A 260 5.06 25.87 -0.33
C GLY A 260 3.88 25.04 -0.83
N ILE A 261 4.14 23.94 -1.56
CA ILE A 261 3.13 23.06 -2.18
C ILE A 261 3.26 21.60 -1.73
N GLY A 262 3.72 21.40 -0.49
CA GLY A 262 4.10 20.10 0.08
C GLY A 262 2.98 19.07 0.24
N GLU A 263 1.72 19.43 -0.01
CA GLU A 263 0.55 18.54 0.00
C GLU A 263 0.39 17.70 -1.27
N TYR A 264 1.02 18.14 -2.36
CA TYR A 264 1.01 17.42 -3.63
C TYR A 264 2.15 16.40 -3.71
N VAL A 265 1.99 15.42 -4.59
CA VAL A 265 3.00 14.37 -4.81
C VAL A 265 3.10 14.00 -6.27
N PHE A 266 4.22 13.41 -6.68
CA PHE A 266 4.45 12.98 -8.06
C PHE A 266 3.35 12.04 -8.57
N HIS A 267 2.78 11.19 -7.71
CA HIS A 267 1.71 10.27 -8.13
C HIS A 267 0.42 11.00 -8.55
N GLY A 268 0.22 12.25 -8.12
CA GLY A 268 -0.89 13.09 -8.55
C GLY A 268 -0.90 13.34 -10.06
N LEU A 269 0.27 13.38 -10.71
CA LEU A 269 0.41 13.63 -12.15
C LEU A 269 -0.28 12.58 -13.01
N ARG A 270 -0.31 11.33 -12.54
CA ARG A 270 -1.06 10.28 -13.22
C ARG A 270 -2.57 10.54 -13.19
N LYS A 271 -3.08 11.18 -12.13
CA LYS A 271 -4.48 11.62 -12.08
C LYS A 271 -4.69 12.79 -13.04
N ASN A 272 -3.78 13.76 -13.09
CA ASN A 272 -3.84 14.87 -14.05
C ASN A 272 -3.95 14.37 -15.49
N PHE A 273 -3.12 13.40 -15.88
CA PHE A 273 -3.20 12.80 -17.22
C PHE A 273 -4.58 12.18 -17.48
N LEU A 274 -5.10 11.37 -16.56
CA LEU A 274 -6.39 10.72 -16.73
C LEU A 274 -7.55 11.71 -16.77
N GLU A 275 -7.47 12.80 -15.99
CA GLU A 275 -8.45 13.89 -16.04
C GLU A 275 -8.39 14.61 -17.38
N MET A 276 -7.20 14.98 -17.85
CA MET A 276 -6.99 15.60 -19.16
C MET A 276 -7.52 14.73 -20.31
N ALA A 277 -7.17 13.43 -20.31
CA ALA A 277 -7.61 12.50 -21.36
C ALA A 277 -9.13 12.28 -21.34
N ALA A 278 -9.75 12.20 -20.15
CA ALA A 278 -11.20 12.10 -20.04
C ALA A 278 -11.91 13.40 -20.48
N GLU A 279 -11.37 14.57 -20.14
CA GLU A 279 -11.90 15.87 -20.56
C GLU A 279 -11.74 16.10 -22.07
N ALA A 280 -10.71 15.51 -22.69
CA ALA A 280 -10.53 15.44 -24.14
C ALA A 280 -11.48 14.44 -24.85
N GLY A 281 -12.34 13.74 -24.11
CA GLY A 281 -13.29 12.76 -24.67
C GLY A 281 -12.70 11.37 -24.91
N GLY A 282 -11.53 11.07 -24.33
CA GLY A 282 -10.91 9.76 -24.43
C GLY A 282 -11.82 8.64 -23.93
N THR A 283 -11.95 7.59 -24.72
CA THR A 283 -12.70 6.40 -24.34
C THR A 283 -11.94 5.59 -23.29
N ASN A 284 -12.64 4.69 -22.60
CA ASN A 284 -12.02 3.79 -21.63
C ASN A 284 -10.87 2.98 -22.27
N ALA A 285 -11.05 2.48 -23.48
CA ALA A 285 -10.06 1.69 -24.20
C ALA A 285 -8.79 2.50 -24.53
N GLU A 286 -8.93 3.72 -25.07
CA GLU A 286 -7.81 4.61 -25.40
C GLU A 286 -7.04 5.04 -24.14
N MET A 287 -7.75 5.41 -23.08
CA MET A 287 -7.11 5.78 -21.83
C MET A 287 -6.37 4.61 -21.19
N LYS A 288 -6.90 3.38 -21.30
CA LYS A 288 -6.23 2.17 -20.80
C LYS A 288 -5.01 1.79 -21.63
N SER A 289 -5.06 1.88 -22.96
CA SER A 289 -3.92 1.58 -23.82
C SER A 289 -2.75 2.52 -23.53
N TRP A 290 -3.03 3.78 -23.21
CA TRP A 290 -2.00 4.74 -22.82
C TRP A 290 -1.49 4.52 -21.40
N SER A 291 -2.40 4.42 -20.43
CA SER A 291 -2.03 4.43 -19.01
C SER A 291 -1.62 3.05 -18.46
N GLY A 292 -1.95 1.95 -19.14
CA GLY A 292 -1.71 0.58 -18.68
C GLY A 292 -2.57 0.16 -17.48
N HIS A 293 -3.75 0.76 -17.31
CA HIS A 293 -4.73 0.24 -16.35
C HIS A 293 -5.42 -1.00 -16.90
N THR A 294 -5.51 -2.05 -16.09
CA THR A 294 -6.26 -3.26 -16.46
C THR A 294 -7.75 -3.15 -16.11
N SER A 295 -8.07 -2.50 -14.99
CA SER A 295 -9.44 -2.34 -14.50
C SER A 295 -10.18 -1.18 -15.19
N ASN A 296 -11.36 -1.47 -15.73
CA ASN A 296 -12.26 -0.46 -16.32
C ASN A 296 -12.77 0.53 -15.26
N THR A 297 -13.07 0.04 -14.06
CA THR A 297 -13.69 0.86 -12.98
C THR A 297 -12.85 2.05 -12.57
N MET A 298 -11.52 1.94 -12.68
CA MET A 298 -10.60 3.01 -12.31
C MET A 298 -10.64 4.17 -13.30
N VAL A 299 -10.75 3.86 -14.61
CA VAL A 299 -10.81 4.86 -15.68
C VAL A 299 -12.21 5.45 -15.80
N ASP A 300 -13.25 4.63 -15.65
CA ASP A 300 -14.66 5.07 -15.69
C ASP A 300 -14.98 6.17 -14.67
N HIS A 301 -14.30 6.17 -13.53
CA HIS A 301 -14.45 7.24 -12.54
C HIS A 301 -14.09 8.62 -13.12
N TYR A 302 -13.00 8.72 -13.88
CA TYR A 302 -12.56 9.97 -14.50
C TYR A 302 -13.51 10.39 -15.63
N ILE A 303 -13.90 9.43 -16.49
CA ILE A 303 -14.85 9.67 -17.59
C ILE A 303 -16.18 10.18 -17.05
N LYS A 304 -16.77 9.49 -16.06
CA LYS A 304 -18.04 9.91 -15.43
C LYS A 304 -17.95 11.31 -14.82
N ARG A 305 -16.81 11.67 -14.24
CA ARG A 305 -16.60 13.02 -13.68
C ARG A 305 -16.53 14.07 -14.78
N ALA A 306 -15.78 13.83 -15.86
CA ALA A 306 -15.68 14.71 -17.01
C ALA A 306 -17.05 14.89 -17.70
N ASP A 307 -17.77 13.79 -17.93
CA ASP A 307 -19.11 13.81 -18.52
C ASP A 307 -20.11 14.60 -17.68
N ARG A 308 -20.10 14.44 -16.34
CA ARG A 308 -20.98 15.24 -15.46
C ARG A 308 -20.76 16.73 -15.65
N LYS A 309 -19.50 17.20 -15.73
CA LYS A 309 -19.19 18.61 -16.00
C LYS A 309 -19.70 19.04 -17.39
N ARG A 310 -19.39 18.25 -18.41
CA ARG A 310 -19.77 18.52 -19.81
C ARG A 310 -21.30 18.59 -19.98
N LEU A 311 -22.01 17.62 -19.43
CA LEU A 311 -23.48 17.54 -19.48
C LEU A 311 -24.14 18.68 -18.71
N ALA A 312 -23.60 19.08 -17.56
CA ALA A 312 -24.09 20.24 -16.81
C ALA A 312 -23.96 21.54 -17.63
N ASN A 313 -22.82 21.76 -18.29
CA ASN A 313 -22.61 22.91 -19.17
C ASN A 313 -23.52 22.88 -20.40
N ALA A 314 -23.72 21.70 -21.00
CA ALA A 314 -24.66 21.54 -22.10
C ALA A 314 -26.10 21.84 -21.67
N MET A 315 -26.50 21.44 -20.46
CA MET A 315 -27.81 21.75 -19.90
C MET A 315 -27.97 23.25 -19.64
N LYS A 316 -26.96 23.92 -19.07
CA LYS A 316 -26.94 25.38 -18.91
C LYS A 316 -27.21 26.10 -20.23
N ALA A 317 -26.55 25.68 -21.32
CA ALA A 317 -26.76 26.27 -22.64
C ALA A 317 -28.21 26.09 -23.15
N LYS A 318 -28.81 24.91 -22.92
CA LYS A 318 -30.22 24.65 -23.27
C LYS A 318 -31.19 25.51 -22.46
N VAL A 319 -30.99 25.61 -21.14
CA VAL A 319 -31.82 26.45 -20.25
C VAL A 319 -31.77 27.93 -20.65
N LEU A 320 -30.59 28.44 -21.00
CA LEU A 320 -30.43 29.82 -21.47
C LEU A 320 -31.11 30.08 -22.82
N LYS A 321 -31.18 29.05 -23.69
CA LYS A 321 -31.88 29.15 -24.99
C LYS A 321 -33.40 29.12 -24.83
N SER A 322 -33.94 28.35 -23.88
CA SER A 322 -35.39 28.30 -23.63
C SER A 322 -35.93 29.50 -22.84
N ALA A 323 -35.05 30.29 -22.23
CA ALA A 323 -35.42 31.47 -21.44
C ALA A 323 -35.45 32.78 -22.27
N LYS A 324 -35.24 32.70 -23.59
CA LYS A 324 -35.35 33.80 -24.54
C LYS A 324 -36.56 33.59 -25.43
#